data_AF-A0A520FAX9-F1
#
_entry.id   AF-A0A520FAX9-F1
#
_cell.length_a   1.000
_cell.length_b   1.000
_cell.length_c   1.000
_cell.angle_alpha   90.00
_cell.angle_beta   90.00
_cell.angle_gamma   90.00
#
_symmetry.space_group_name_H-M   'P 1'
#
loop_
_entity.id
_entity.type
_entity.pdbx_description
1 polymer ?
#
loop_
_entity_poly.entity_id
_entity_poly.type
_entity_poly.pdbx_seq_one_letter_code
_entity_poly.pdbx_strand_id
1 'polypeptide(L)'
;MNRPRRASLLVLAASSILMTAGCSQTTEGDPGAEPAPDITFHPCDAMPAEAIQGLGLDVRPPDRRDHDNPKSLGCGYLSNDPEYGLTIAARPDTLDEVKSDDRFNVLNETEIGGRRALLSDFRGGSACTVSVAIEPGILEFMIGYSELEDFATVDAACDQATKVATTLAPYFPDNL
;
A
#
# COMPACT_ATOMS: atom_id res chain seq x y z
N MET A 1 20.18 -22.76 -70.66
CA MET A 1 19.59 -23.99 -70.06
C MET A 1 18.16 -23.66 -69.66
N ASN A 2 17.13 -23.99 -70.45
CA ASN A 2 16.39 -25.28 -70.48
C ASN A 2 16.07 -25.78 -69.05
N ARG A 3 14.82 -25.91 -68.59
CA ARG A 3 13.57 -26.31 -69.26
C ARG A 3 12.32 -25.86 -68.46
N PRO A 4 11.23 -25.46 -69.13
CA PRO A 4 9.88 -25.39 -68.56
C PRO A 4 9.13 -26.71 -68.75
N ARG A 5 8.16 -27.04 -67.89
CA ARG A 5 7.10 -28.01 -68.21
C ARG A 5 5.77 -27.55 -67.61
N ARG A 6 4.90 -27.08 -68.51
CA ARG A 6 3.44 -27.02 -68.34
C ARG A 6 2.88 -28.43 -68.55
N ALA A 7 1.86 -28.82 -67.78
CA ALA A 7 0.80 -29.71 -68.25
C ALA A 7 -0.45 -29.53 -67.37
N SER A 8 -1.53 -29.17 -68.06
CA SER A 8 -2.89 -28.93 -67.59
C SER A 8 -3.60 -30.19 -67.10
N LEU A 9 -4.66 -30.07 -66.27
CA LEU A 9 -6.03 -30.48 -66.63
C LEU A 9 -7.02 -30.33 -65.46
N LEU A 10 -8.24 -29.94 -65.84
CA LEU A 10 -9.45 -29.65 -65.06
C LEU A 10 -10.01 -30.85 -64.28
N VAL A 11 -10.61 -30.61 -63.11
CA VAL A 11 -11.80 -31.35 -62.61
C VAL A 11 -12.72 -30.42 -61.79
N LEU A 12 -14.02 -30.71 -61.88
CA LEU A 12 -15.23 -29.96 -61.56
C LEU A 12 -15.53 -29.66 -60.09
N ALA A 13 -16.31 -28.58 -59.92
CA ALA A 13 -17.32 -28.23 -58.90
C ALA A 13 -17.57 -29.15 -57.69
N ALA A 14 -17.59 -28.53 -56.50
CA ALA A 14 -18.54 -28.83 -55.43
C ALA A 14 -18.65 -27.63 -54.47
N SER A 15 -19.84 -27.01 -54.40
CA SER A 15 -20.22 -26.06 -53.35
C SER A 15 -20.29 -26.78 -52.00
N SER A 16 -19.64 -26.27 -50.96
CA SER A 16 -19.83 -26.71 -49.57
C SER A 16 -19.40 -25.63 -48.57
N ILE A 17 -20.40 -24.86 -48.12
CA ILE A 17 -20.61 -24.27 -46.78
C ILE A 17 -19.34 -23.80 -46.02
N LEU A 18 -19.15 -22.48 -45.93
CA LEU A 18 -18.32 -21.85 -44.90
C LEU A 18 -18.92 -22.16 -43.51
N MET A 19 -18.37 -23.13 -42.80
CA MET A 19 -18.45 -23.18 -41.34
C MET A 19 -17.28 -22.35 -40.81
N THR A 20 -17.53 -21.08 -40.52
CA THR A 20 -16.63 -20.31 -39.66
C THR A 20 -16.67 -20.97 -38.29
N ALA A 21 -15.67 -21.79 -37.99
CA ALA A 21 -15.36 -22.15 -36.61
C ALA A 21 -15.14 -20.82 -35.88
N GLY A 22 -16.13 -20.40 -35.09
CA GLY A 22 -15.98 -19.30 -34.16
C GLY A 22 -14.79 -19.66 -33.30
N CYS A 23 -13.72 -18.86 -33.40
CA CYS A 23 -12.71 -18.81 -32.37
C CYS A 23 -13.45 -18.30 -31.12
N SER A 24 -14.00 -19.22 -30.35
CA SER A 24 -14.22 -19.00 -28.93
C SER A 24 -12.82 -18.88 -28.34
N GLN A 25 -12.24 -17.69 -28.47
CA GLN A 25 -11.25 -17.22 -27.53
C GLN A 25 -12.02 -17.08 -26.23
N THR A 26 -12.15 -18.20 -25.52
CA THR A 26 -12.34 -18.14 -24.08
C THR A 26 -11.08 -17.44 -23.60
N THR A 27 -11.17 -16.12 -23.43
CA THR A 27 -10.27 -15.43 -22.53
C THR A 27 -10.50 -16.12 -21.20
N GLU A 28 -9.63 -17.06 -20.85
CA GLU A 28 -9.44 -17.46 -19.47
C GLU A 28 -9.20 -16.15 -18.74
N GLY A 29 -10.26 -15.66 -18.09
CA GLY A 29 -10.13 -14.57 -17.15
C GLY A 29 -9.10 -15.04 -16.15
N ASP A 30 -7.96 -14.37 -16.15
CA ASP A 30 -7.12 -14.27 -14.96
C ASP A 30 -8.08 -14.15 -13.76
N PRO A 31 -8.00 -15.01 -12.73
CA PRO A 31 -8.87 -14.90 -11.58
C PRO A 31 -8.63 -13.51 -11.00
N GLY A 32 -9.51 -12.58 -11.37
CA GLY A 32 -9.29 -11.16 -11.18
C GLY A 32 -8.99 -10.93 -9.73
N ALA A 33 -7.87 -10.24 -9.47
CA ALA A 33 -7.50 -9.82 -8.13
C ALA A 33 -8.75 -9.31 -7.41
N GLU A 34 -9.01 -9.84 -6.21
CA GLU A 34 -10.17 -9.40 -5.44
C GLU A 34 -10.10 -7.88 -5.26
N PRO A 35 -11.24 -7.16 -5.34
CA PRO A 35 -11.24 -5.72 -5.10
C PRO A 35 -10.61 -5.42 -3.74
N ALA A 36 -9.66 -4.46 -3.72
CA ALA A 36 -9.09 -4.00 -2.46
C ALA A 36 -10.22 -3.53 -1.52
N PRO A 37 -10.12 -3.81 -0.21
CA PRO A 37 -11.07 -3.32 0.77
C PRO A 37 -11.30 -1.81 0.70
N ASP A 38 -12.53 -1.36 0.91
CA ASP A 38 -12.86 0.06 0.94
C ASP A 38 -12.53 0.67 2.30
N ILE A 39 -11.53 1.55 2.34
CA ILE A 39 -11.12 2.30 3.53
C ILE A 39 -11.97 3.56 3.66
N THR A 40 -12.60 3.75 4.82
CA THR A 40 -13.50 4.87 5.12
C THR A 40 -13.02 5.73 6.29
N PHE A 41 -12.19 5.16 7.16
CA PHE A 41 -11.56 5.84 8.28
C PHE A 41 -10.51 6.83 7.79
N HIS A 42 -10.67 8.09 8.17
CA HIS A 42 -9.74 9.16 7.84
C HIS A 42 -8.97 9.62 9.09
N PRO A 43 -7.64 9.39 9.17
CA PRO A 43 -6.86 9.71 10.37
C PRO A 43 -6.90 11.19 10.78
N CYS A 44 -6.98 12.12 9.82
CA CYS A 44 -7.09 13.56 10.14
C CYS A 44 -8.35 13.95 10.92
N ASP A 45 -9.44 13.18 10.81
CA ASP A 45 -10.70 13.54 11.48
C ASP A 45 -10.86 12.79 12.81
N ALA A 46 -10.13 11.68 12.98
CA ALA A 46 -10.25 10.80 14.13
C ALA A 46 -9.23 11.08 15.26
N MET A 47 -8.06 11.63 14.93
CA MET A 47 -7.02 11.91 15.91
C MET A 47 -7.28 13.25 16.61
N PRO A 48 -7.53 13.30 17.93
CA PRO A 48 -7.81 14.56 18.61
C PRO A 48 -6.60 15.49 18.57
N ALA A 49 -6.85 16.78 18.32
CA ALA A 49 -5.79 17.78 18.23
C ALA A 49 -4.94 17.84 19.52
N GLU A 50 -5.55 17.66 20.69
CA GLU A 50 -4.85 17.66 21.98
C GLU A 50 -3.90 16.47 22.12
N ALA A 51 -4.26 15.30 21.58
CA ALA A 51 -3.41 14.12 21.59
C ALA A 51 -2.20 14.29 20.65
N ILE A 52 -2.42 14.89 19.48
CA ILE A 52 -1.35 15.24 18.53
C ILE A 52 -0.41 16.30 19.12
N GLN A 53 -0.95 17.37 19.71
CA GLN A 53 -0.14 18.39 20.39
C GLN A 53 0.67 17.82 21.56
N GLY A 54 0.10 16.87 22.32
CA GLY A 54 0.78 16.18 23.41
C GLY A 54 2.03 15.40 22.96
N LEU A 55 2.13 15.08 21.67
CA LEU A 55 3.30 14.45 21.05
C LEU A 55 4.35 15.45 20.53
N GLY A 56 4.12 16.76 20.70
CA GLY A 56 4.97 17.81 20.14
C GLY A 56 4.74 18.08 18.65
N LEU A 57 3.69 17.49 18.08
CA LEU A 57 3.33 17.68 16.67
C LEU A 57 2.48 18.94 16.49
N ASP A 58 2.76 19.66 15.42
CA ASP A 58 2.03 20.82 14.97
C ASP A 58 0.68 20.41 14.36
N VAL A 59 -0.38 21.09 14.83
CA VAL A 59 -1.77 20.85 14.44
C VAL A 59 -2.33 21.90 13.47
N ARG A 60 -1.49 22.83 12.96
CA ARG A 60 -1.89 23.63 11.78
C ARG A 60 -2.45 22.67 10.73
N PRO A 61 -3.59 23.01 10.08
CA PRO A 61 -4.55 22.02 9.59
C PRO A 61 -3.80 20.87 8.92
N PRO A 62 -3.98 19.63 9.41
CA PRO A 62 -3.08 18.55 9.04
C PRO A 62 -3.19 18.28 7.54
N ASP A 63 -2.07 17.85 6.97
CA ASP A 63 -1.94 17.67 5.54
C ASP A 63 -2.68 16.40 5.10
N ARG A 64 -3.78 16.51 4.35
CA ARG A 64 -4.51 15.33 3.87
C ARG A 64 -3.73 14.67 2.74
N ARG A 65 -3.41 13.38 2.92
CA ARG A 65 -2.55 12.59 2.03
C ARG A 65 -3.30 11.38 1.48
N ASP A 66 -4.39 11.66 0.78
CA ASP A 66 -5.25 10.61 0.23
C ASP A 66 -4.72 10.12 -1.12
N HIS A 67 -4.87 8.82 -1.37
CA HIS A 67 -4.55 8.16 -2.63
C HIS A 67 -5.74 7.31 -3.07
N ASP A 68 -6.01 7.25 -4.38
CA ASP A 68 -7.16 6.50 -4.90
C ASP A 68 -6.82 5.09 -5.40
N ASN A 69 -5.55 4.78 -5.70
CA ASN A 69 -5.15 3.53 -6.35
C ASN A 69 -3.79 3.00 -5.85
N PRO A 70 -3.77 2.03 -4.92
CA PRO A 70 -4.91 1.58 -4.12
C PRO A 70 -5.44 2.70 -3.20
N LYS A 71 -6.72 2.63 -2.84
CA LYS A 71 -7.33 3.65 -1.99
C LYS A 71 -6.69 3.65 -0.60
N SER A 72 -6.13 4.77 -0.17
CA SER A 72 -5.67 4.98 1.21
C SER A 72 -6.00 6.39 1.66
N LEU A 73 -6.30 6.55 2.95
CA LEU A 73 -6.65 7.84 3.55
C LEU A 73 -5.57 8.23 4.54
N GLY A 74 -4.98 9.40 4.33
CA GLY A 74 -3.71 9.77 4.95
C GLY A 74 -3.74 11.11 5.64
N CYS A 75 -2.90 11.25 6.66
CA CYS A 75 -2.76 12.48 7.42
C CYS A 75 -1.31 12.77 7.78
N GLY A 76 -0.82 13.94 7.37
CA GLY A 76 0.53 14.42 7.63
C GLY A 76 0.58 15.44 8.76
N TYR A 77 1.58 15.29 9.63
CA TYR A 77 1.90 16.20 10.73
C TYR A 77 3.40 16.52 10.69
N LEU A 78 3.78 17.66 11.28
CA LEU A 78 5.17 18.07 11.42
C LEU A 78 5.48 18.26 12.91
N SER A 79 6.66 17.86 13.34
CA SER A 79 7.26 18.27 14.60
C SER A 79 8.32 19.32 14.34
N ASN A 80 8.52 20.26 15.25
CA ASN A 80 9.58 21.28 15.17
C ASN A 80 10.73 21.03 16.16
N ASP A 81 10.56 20.11 17.12
CA ASP A 81 11.57 19.76 18.12
C ASP A 81 11.34 18.34 18.67
N PRO A 82 12.04 17.31 18.18
CA PRO A 82 12.92 17.35 17.00
C PRO A 82 12.13 17.64 15.71
N GLU A 83 12.79 18.13 14.66
CA GLU A 83 12.20 18.34 13.35
C GLU A 83 12.02 17.00 12.61
N TYR A 84 10.77 16.60 12.37
CA TYR A 84 10.43 15.42 11.57
C TYR A 84 9.00 15.50 11.02
N GLY A 85 8.74 14.74 9.96
CA GLY A 85 7.40 14.50 9.44
C GLY A 85 6.82 13.18 9.95
N LEU A 86 5.54 13.20 10.34
CA LEU A 86 4.75 12.00 10.60
C LEU A 86 3.67 11.87 9.54
N THR A 87 3.51 10.69 8.96
CA THR A 87 2.30 10.33 8.20
C THR A 87 1.57 9.21 8.93
N ILE A 88 0.27 9.40 9.16
CA ILE A 88 -0.64 8.35 9.61
C ILE A 88 -1.54 7.99 8.44
N ALA A 89 -1.54 6.74 7.99
CA ALA A 89 -2.32 6.29 6.84
C ALA A 89 -3.15 5.06 7.17
N ALA A 90 -4.43 5.10 6.84
CA ALA A 90 -5.28 3.92 6.79
C ALA A 90 -5.17 3.31 5.40
N ARG A 91 -4.77 2.04 5.35
CA ARG A 91 -4.44 1.33 4.11
C ARG A 91 -5.15 -0.02 4.06
N PRO A 92 -5.50 -0.51 2.86
CA PRO A 92 -6.18 -1.78 2.67
C PRO A 92 -5.24 -2.99 2.80
N ASP A 93 -3.93 -2.76 2.89
CA ASP A 93 -2.95 -3.81 3.06
C ASP A 93 -3.13 -4.53 4.41
N THR A 94 -2.88 -5.83 4.44
CA THR A 94 -2.76 -6.63 5.67
C THR A 94 -1.32 -6.66 6.17
N LEU A 95 -1.12 -7.03 7.44
CA LEU A 95 0.24 -7.23 7.98
C LEU A 95 1.02 -8.30 7.21
N ASP A 96 0.35 -9.35 6.73
CA ASP A 96 1.03 -10.44 6.01
C ASP A 96 1.45 -9.98 4.60
N GLU A 97 0.66 -9.13 3.95
CA GLU A 97 1.05 -8.46 2.70
C GLU A 97 2.28 -7.56 2.93
N VAL A 98 2.28 -6.72 3.98
CA VAL A 98 3.45 -5.90 4.35
C VAL A 98 4.69 -6.75 4.58
N LYS A 99 4.58 -7.89 5.27
CA LYS A 99 5.71 -8.81 5.49
C LYS A 99 6.26 -9.41 4.21
N SER A 100 5.38 -9.64 3.23
CA SER A 100 5.74 -10.29 1.96
C SER A 100 6.25 -9.32 0.90
N ASP A 101 6.10 -8.02 1.13
CA ASP A 101 6.49 -6.97 0.19
C ASP A 101 7.97 -6.59 0.37
N ASP A 102 8.78 -6.81 -0.67
CA ASP A 102 10.21 -6.56 -0.70
C ASP A 102 10.62 -5.09 -0.41
N ARG A 103 9.66 -4.14 -0.47
CA ARG A 103 9.89 -2.74 -0.08
C ARG A 103 10.07 -2.58 1.44
N PHE A 104 9.56 -3.52 2.23
CA PHE A 104 9.61 -3.50 3.69
C PHE A 104 10.62 -4.53 4.21
N ASN A 105 11.54 -4.06 5.03
CA ASN A 105 12.40 -4.93 5.83
C ASN A 105 11.88 -4.95 7.26
N VAL A 106 11.14 -6.00 7.60
CA VAL A 106 10.55 -6.18 8.93
C VAL A 106 11.66 -6.31 9.97
N LEU A 107 11.68 -5.37 10.90
CA LEU A 107 12.66 -5.28 11.99
C LEU A 107 12.17 -6.02 13.22
N ASN A 108 10.87 -5.91 13.51
CA ASN A 108 10.27 -6.52 14.70
C ASN A 108 8.76 -6.75 14.53
N GLU A 109 8.24 -7.74 15.25
CA GLU A 109 6.81 -7.96 15.45
C GLU A 109 6.45 -7.66 16.91
N THR A 110 5.36 -6.93 17.13
CA THR A 110 4.96 -6.48 18.46
C THR A 110 3.45 -6.32 18.58
N GLU A 111 3.00 -5.72 19.69
CA GLU A 111 1.61 -5.34 19.90
C GLU A 111 1.53 -3.87 20.34
N ILE A 112 0.56 -3.14 19.78
CA ILE A 112 0.26 -1.75 20.14
C ILE A 112 -1.24 -1.65 20.39
N GLY A 113 -1.65 -1.19 21.56
CA GLY A 113 -3.06 -1.12 21.92
C GLY A 113 -3.77 -2.48 21.92
N GLY A 114 -3.04 -3.57 22.18
CA GLY A 114 -3.57 -4.94 22.12
C GLY A 114 -3.80 -5.46 20.70
N ARG A 115 -3.30 -4.77 19.68
CA ARG A 115 -3.37 -5.19 18.27
C ARG A 115 -1.98 -5.56 17.77
N ARG A 116 -1.90 -6.60 16.93
CA ARG A 116 -0.66 -6.98 16.25
C ARG A 116 -0.10 -5.77 15.49
N ALA A 117 1.22 -5.59 15.55
CA ALA A 117 1.91 -4.55 14.84
C ALA A 117 3.26 -5.01 14.27
N LEU A 118 3.69 -4.37 13.20
CA LEU A 118 5.00 -4.57 12.58
C LEU A 118 5.78 -3.27 12.58
N LEU A 119 7.05 -3.36 12.99
CA LEU A 119 8.04 -2.31 12.77
C LEU A 119 8.87 -2.71 11.56
N SER A 120 8.92 -1.85 10.55
CA SER A 120 9.63 -2.13 9.31
C SER A 120 10.40 -0.93 8.81
N ASP A 121 11.60 -1.19 8.27
CA ASP A 121 12.33 -0.23 7.45
C ASP A 121 11.75 -0.23 6.03
N PHE A 122 11.18 0.91 5.61
CA PHE A 122 10.71 1.11 4.25
C PHE A 122 11.87 1.59 3.37
N ARG A 123 12.49 0.63 2.68
CA ARG A 123 13.70 0.84 1.87
C ARG A 123 13.51 1.82 0.72
N GLY A 124 12.26 2.00 0.26
CA GLY A 124 11.93 2.90 -0.84
C GLY A 124 11.96 4.39 -0.48
N GLY A 125 12.01 4.74 0.81
CA GLY A 125 11.86 6.13 1.26
C GLY A 125 12.71 6.53 2.46
N SER A 126 13.59 5.66 2.96
CA SER A 126 14.34 5.90 4.20
C SER A 126 13.40 6.32 5.33
N ALA A 127 12.42 5.47 5.61
CA ALA A 127 11.42 5.74 6.64
C ALA A 127 11.19 4.50 7.48
N CYS A 128 10.99 4.68 8.79
CA CYS A 128 10.41 3.64 9.59
C CYS A 128 8.89 3.66 9.48
N THR A 129 8.30 2.47 9.39
CA THR A 129 6.85 2.26 9.42
C THR A 129 6.47 1.40 10.60
N VAL A 130 5.44 1.83 11.33
CA VAL A 130 4.73 1.02 12.33
C VAL A 130 3.35 0.72 11.77
N SER A 131 3.12 -0.52 11.34
CA SER A 131 1.84 -0.97 10.78
C SER A 131 1.05 -1.69 11.87
N VAL A 132 -0.11 -1.16 12.26
CA VAL A 132 -0.99 -1.78 13.26
C VAL A 132 -2.19 -2.43 12.58
N ALA A 133 -2.47 -3.69 12.87
CA ALA A 133 -3.61 -4.40 12.29
C ALA A 133 -4.95 -3.83 12.78
N ILE A 134 -5.75 -3.32 11.84
CA ILE A 134 -7.12 -2.87 12.07
C ILE A 134 -7.92 -3.28 10.84
N GLU A 135 -8.85 -4.22 11.00
CA GLU A 135 -9.63 -4.72 9.86
C GLU A 135 -10.37 -3.57 9.12
N PRO A 136 -10.43 -3.61 7.78
CA PRO A 136 -9.94 -4.67 6.89
C PRO A 136 -8.46 -4.58 6.50
N GLY A 137 -7.66 -3.69 7.08
CA GLY A 137 -6.25 -3.49 6.69
C GLY A 137 -5.32 -3.07 7.83
N ILE A 138 -4.58 -1.98 7.64
CA ILE A 138 -3.62 -1.46 8.61
C ILE A 138 -3.74 0.05 8.82
N LEU A 139 -3.45 0.47 10.05
CA LEU A 139 -3.14 1.86 10.37
C LEU A 139 -1.61 1.99 10.47
N GLU A 140 -1.01 2.66 9.50
CA GLU A 140 0.43 2.82 9.36
C GLU A 140 0.89 4.18 9.88
N PHE A 141 1.95 4.19 10.68
CA PHE A 141 2.64 5.38 11.16
C PHE A 141 4.03 5.42 10.53
N MET A 142 4.29 6.41 9.70
CA MET A 142 5.54 6.55 8.95
C MET A 142 6.30 7.80 9.39
N ILE A 143 7.58 7.62 9.75
CA ILE A 143 8.52 8.70 10.08
C ILE A 143 9.80 8.50 9.26
N GLY A 144 10.20 9.55 8.55
CA GLY A 144 11.43 9.58 7.76
C GLY A 144 12.68 9.61 8.64
N TYR A 145 13.79 9.14 8.09
CA TYR A 145 15.11 9.30 8.67
C TYR A 145 16.12 9.62 7.57
N SER A 146 17.15 10.38 7.94
CA SER A 146 18.21 10.84 7.06
C SER A 146 19.36 11.37 7.89
N GLU A 147 20.59 11.21 7.41
CA GLU A 147 21.80 11.78 8.05
C GLU A 147 21.75 13.31 8.22
N LEU A 148 20.83 13.99 7.51
CA LEU A 148 20.61 15.44 7.58
C LEU A 148 19.43 15.84 8.46
N GLU A 149 18.67 14.87 8.98
CA GLU A 149 17.50 15.07 9.83
C GLU A 149 17.83 14.75 11.28
N ASP A 150 16.96 15.17 12.21
CA ASP A 150 17.15 14.89 13.64
C ASP A 150 17.09 13.38 13.94
N PHE A 151 16.40 12.60 13.10
CA PHE A 151 16.49 11.15 13.10
C PHE A 151 17.48 10.67 12.04
N ALA A 152 18.72 10.44 12.48
CA ALA A 152 19.80 9.98 11.60
C ALA A 152 19.72 8.49 11.25
N THR A 153 19.02 7.67 12.04
CA THR A 153 18.97 6.22 11.87
C THR A 153 17.55 5.68 11.83
N VAL A 154 17.39 4.52 11.19
CA VAL A 154 16.11 3.79 11.18
C VAL A 154 15.64 3.46 12.60
N ASP A 155 16.55 3.07 13.49
CA ASP A 155 16.21 2.74 14.88
C ASP A 155 15.60 3.95 15.61
N ALA A 156 16.19 5.16 15.44
CA ALA A 156 15.68 6.37 16.05
C ALA A 156 14.29 6.76 15.52
N ALA A 157 14.08 6.66 14.20
CA ALA A 157 12.76 6.88 13.60
C ALA A 157 11.73 5.83 14.05
N CYS A 158 12.13 4.56 14.18
CA CYS A 158 11.25 3.50 14.65
C CYS A 158 10.86 3.65 16.13
N ASP A 159 11.79 4.06 16.99
CA ASP A 159 11.51 4.35 18.39
C ASP A 159 10.48 5.49 18.50
N GLN A 160 10.64 6.56 17.72
CA GLN A 160 9.68 7.65 17.70
C GLN A 160 8.33 7.23 17.10
N ALA A 161 8.30 6.49 16.00
CA ALA A 161 7.06 6.02 15.38
C ALA A 161 6.29 5.09 16.33
N THR A 162 7.00 4.23 17.05
CA THR A 162 6.42 3.32 18.06
C THR A 162 5.85 4.11 19.24
N LYS A 163 6.56 5.14 19.72
CA LYS A 163 6.08 6.04 20.78
C LYS A 163 4.79 6.76 20.36
N VAL A 164 4.76 7.31 19.15
CA VAL A 164 3.58 7.97 18.58
C VAL A 164 2.40 7.00 18.50
N ALA A 165 2.58 5.84 17.86
CA ALA A 165 1.54 4.83 17.72
C ALA A 165 1.01 4.35 19.07
N THR A 166 1.89 4.11 20.05
CA THR A 166 1.50 3.70 21.41
C THR A 166 0.70 4.78 22.14
N THR A 167 1.08 6.05 21.97
CA THR A 167 0.36 7.18 22.59
C THR A 167 -1.02 7.39 21.96
N LEU A 168 -1.13 7.15 20.65
CA LEU A 168 -2.39 7.29 19.92
C LEU A 168 -3.26 6.03 19.95
N ALA A 169 -2.77 4.93 20.51
CA ALA A 169 -3.51 3.66 20.63
C ALA A 169 -4.93 3.79 21.22
N PRO A 170 -5.20 4.64 22.23
CA PRO A 170 -6.56 4.85 22.75
C PRO A 170 -7.55 5.44 21.73
N TYR A 171 -7.07 5.99 20.61
CA TYR A 171 -7.88 6.59 19.54
C TYR A 171 -7.92 5.72 18.28
N PHE A 172 -7.37 4.51 18.33
CA PHE A 172 -7.48 3.58 17.22
C PHE A 172 -8.94 3.21 17.01
N PRO A 173 -9.42 3.20 15.75
CA PRO A 173 -10.78 2.81 15.47
C PRO A 173 -10.96 1.30 15.65
N ASP A 174 -12.20 0.86 15.79
CA ASP A 174 -12.52 -0.57 15.78
C ASP A 174 -12.29 -1.18 14.38
N ASN A 175 -12.61 -0.41 13.32
CA ASN A 175 -12.41 -0.76 11.90
C ASN A 175 -11.90 0.44 11.09
N LEU A 176 -11.27 0.18 9.94
CA LEU A 176 -10.88 1.19 8.94
C LEU A 176 -11.99 1.47 7.92
#